data_AF-A0A1G2EGB3-F1
#
_entry.id   AF-A0A1G2EGB3-F1
#
_cell.length_a   1.000
_cell.length_b   1.000
_cell.length_c   1.000
_cell.angle_alpha   90.00
_cell.angle_beta   90.00
_cell.angle_gamma   90.00
#
_symmetry.space_group_name_H-M   'P 1'
#
loop_
_entity.id
_entity.type
_entity.pdbx_description
1 polymer ?
#
loop_
_entity_poly.entity_id
_entity_poly.type
_entity_poly.pdbx_seq_one_letter_code
_entity_poly.pdbx_strand_id
1 'polypeptide(L)'
;MKIKESKNLKYDKIPKMTDSFEEDNVFEPRFCMLVSFQMTTKGLELSFRNSSRAFIAARNSEGTVELETITQKMKNFIGQSYEEILNADF
;
A
#
# COMPACT_ATOMS: atom_id res chain seq x y z
N MET A 1 -2.09 10.30 10.72
CA MET A 1 -3.30 9.64 10.19
C MET A 1 -2.95 8.24 9.73
N LYS A 2 -3.81 7.25 9.98
CA LYS A 2 -3.53 5.85 9.60
C LYS A 2 -4.31 5.44 8.36
N ILE A 3 -3.66 4.73 7.43
CA ILE A 3 -4.30 4.25 6.20
C ILE A 3 -5.52 3.37 6.52
N LYS A 4 -5.38 2.46 7.48
CA LYS A 4 -6.45 1.52 7.85
C LYS A 4 -7.70 2.19 8.46
N GLU A 5 -7.54 3.41 8.99
CA GLU A 5 -8.60 4.16 9.69
C GLU A 5 -9.20 5.26 8.83
N SER A 6 -8.58 5.59 7.68
CA SER A 6 -9.12 6.60 6.78
C SER A 6 -10.40 6.13 6.09
N LYS A 7 -11.46 6.93 6.22
CA LYS A 7 -12.71 6.79 5.45
C LYS A 7 -12.56 7.27 3.99
N ASN A 8 -11.51 8.02 3.70
CA ASN A 8 -11.25 8.67 2.42
C ASN A 8 -10.35 7.83 1.50
N LEU A 9 -9.75 6.76 2.02
CA LEU A 9 -8.89 5.85 1.27
C LEU A 9 -9.53 4.47 1.07
N LYS A 10 -9.15 3.81 -0.01
CA LYS A 10 -9.34 2.38 -0.24
C LYS A 10 -7.96 1.75 -0.36
N TYR A 11 -7.75 0.62 0.27
CA TYR A 11 -6.48 -0.11 0.19
C TYR A 11 -6.74 -1.60 0.07
N ASP A 12 -5.77 -2.30 -0.51
CA ASP A 12 -5.77 -3.76 -0.53
C ASP A 12 -5.41 -4.29 0.85
N LYS A 13 -6.32 -5.03 1.48
CA LYS A 13 -6.07 -5.61 2.81
C LYS A 13 -4.98 -6.68 2.78
N ILE A 14 -4.80 -7.35 1.64
CA ILE A 14 -3.84 -8.42 1.48
C ILE A 14 -3.08 -8.23 0.17
N PRO A 15 -1.74 -8.12 0.20
CA PRO A 15 -0.91 -8.08 -0.99
C PRO A 15 -1.05 -9.35 -1.83
N LYS A 16 -0.96 -9.19 -3.16
CA LYS A 16 -1.12 -10.28 -4.13
C LYS A 16 0.01 -10.27 -5.15
N MET A 17 0.40 -11.45 -5.64
CA MET A 17 1.30 -11.57 -6.77
C MET A 17 0.53 -11.30 -8.08
N THR A 18 1.05 -10.46 -8.97
CA THR A 18 0.36 -10.07 -10.21
C THR A 18 0.59 -11.04 -11.38
N ASP A 19 1.63 -11.88 -11.32
CA ASP A 19 2.09 -12.69 -12.45
C ASP A 19 1.76 -14.18 -12.33
N SER A 20 1.00 -14.59 -11.31
CA SER A 20 0.61 -15.99 -11.12
C SER A 20 -0.81 -16.24 -11.60
N PHE A 21 -0.98 -17.23 -12.49
CA PHE A 21 -2.28 -17.77 -12.90
C PHE A 21 -3.02 -18.53 -11.78
N GLU A 22 -2.44 -18.61 -10.59
CA GLU A 22 -3.02 -19.28 -9.42
C GLU A 22 -3.59 -18.25 -8.44
N GLU A 23 -4.86 -18.45 -8.09
CA GLU A 23 -5.66 -17.61 -7.18
C GLU A 23 -5.12 -17.60 -5.72
N ASP A 24 -4.09 -18.39 -5.42
CA ASP A 24 -3.59 -18.65 -4.06
C ASP A 24 -2.35 -17.83 -3.65
N ASN A 25 -1.81 -16.93 -4.50
CA ASN A 25 -0.62 -16.15 -4.16
C ASN A 25 -0.92 -14.87 -3.36
N VAL A 26 -1.52 -15.08 -2.19
CA VAL A 26 -1.91 -14.06 -1.22
C VAL A 26 -0.94 -14.10 -0.04
N PHE A 27 -0.39 -12.95 0.36
CA PHE A 27 0.66 -12.89 1.41
C PHE A 27 0.18 -12.12 2.62
N GLU A 28 0.41 -12.64 3.84
CA GLU A 28 0.09 -11.89 5.05
C GLU A 28 0.87 -10.55 5.08
N PRO A 29 0.22 -9.41 5.43
CA PRO A 29 0.85 -8.09 5.40
C PRO A 29 2.17 -7.98 6.18
N ARG A 30 2.30 -8.69 7.31
CA ARG A 30 3.52 -8.71 8.14
C ARG A 30 4.75 -9.29 7.44
N PHE A 31 4.57 -10.11 6.39
CA PHE A 31 5.66 -10.70 5.62
C PHE A 31 5.98 -9.92 4.33
N CYS A 32 5.25 -8.84 4.06
CA CYS A 32 5.39 -8.06 2.83
C CYS A 32 6.25 -6.81 3.09
N MET A 33 7.57 -6.95 2.92
CA MET A 33 8.54 -5.86 3.17
C MET A 33 8.63 -4.92 1.96
N LEU A 34 8.39 -3.63 2.17
CA LEU A 34 8.35 -2.62 1.10
C LEU A 34 9.73 -2.44 0.47
N VAL A 35 9.80 -2.52 -0.87
CA VAL A 35 11.02 -2.31 -1.65
C VAL A 35 10.92 -1.03 -2.46
N SER A 36 9.76 -0.76 -3.06
CA SER A 36 9.52 0.44 -3.85
C SER A 36 8.04 0.79 -3.87
N PHE A 37 7.75 2.03 -4.27
CA PHE A 37 6.40 2.53 -4.45
C PHE A 37 6.35 3.49 -5.63
N GLN A 38 5.20 3.58 -6.27
CA GLN A 38 4.99 4.52 -7.37
C GLN A 38 3.56 5.04 -7.38
N MET A 39 3.41 6.33 -7.68
CA MET A 39 2.09 6.91 -7.92
C MET A 39 1.65 6.59 -9.35
N THR A 40 0.46 6.01 -9.49
CA THR A 40 -0.14 5.64 -10.78
C THR A 40 -1.46 6.40 -10.98
N THR A 41 -2.07 6.24 -12.16
CA THR A 41 -3.41 6.79 -12.43
C THR A 41 -4.51 6.19 -11.54
N LYS A 42 -4.26 5.02 -10.93
CA LYS A 42 -5.21 4.33 -10.04
C LYS A 42 -4.96 4.60 -8.55
N GLY A 43 -3.83 5.22 -8.21
CA GLY A 43 -3.40 5.44 -6.83
C GLY A 43 -1.94 5.03 -6.61
N LEU A 44 -1.56 4.89 -5.34
CA LEU A 44 -0.24 4.50 -4.91
C LEU A 44 -0.10 2.97 -4.98
N GLU A 45 0.81 2.49 -5.83
CA GLU A 45 1.21 1.10 -5.92
C GLU A 45 2.42 0.84 -5.03
N LEU A 46 2.35 -0.20 -4.21
CA LEU A 46 3.42 -0.67 -3.34
C LEU A 46 3.93 -2.01 -3.87
N SER A 47 5.25 -2.12 -4.00
CA SER A 47 5.93 -3.35 -4.42
C SER A 47 6.77 -3.91 -3.27
N PHE A 48 6.59 -5.20 -3.00
CA PHE A 48 7.21 -5.87 -1.85
C PHE A 48 8.27 -6.88 -2.28
N ARG A 49 9.18 -7.22 -1.36
CA ARG A 49 10.33 -8.12 -1.61
C ARG A 49 9.93 -9.53 -2.03
N ASN A 50 8.76 -10.00 -1.62
CA ASN A 50 8.20 -11.30 -1.98
C ASN A 50 7.47 -11.28 -3.35
N SER A 51 7.73 -10.27 -4.18
CA SER A 51 7.10 -10.06 -5.50
C SER A 51 5.59 -9.81 -5.45
N SER A 52 5.02 -9.63 -4.26
CA SER A 52 3.62 -9.20 -4.11
C SER A 52 3.49 -7.69 -4.25
N ARG A 53 2.27 -7.24 -4.52
CA ARG A 53 1.91 -5.82 -4.63
C ARG A 53 0.63 -5.51 -3.88
N ALA A 54 0.47 -4.25 -3.48
CA ALA A 54 -0.77 -3.72 -2.92
C ALA A 54 -1.02 -2.30 -3.42
N PHE A 55 -2.28 -1.92 -3.54
CA PHE A 55 -2.69 -0.58 -3.95
C PHE A 55 -3.37 0.18 -2.82
N ILE A 56 -3.12 1.49 -2.79
CA ILE A 56 -3.85 2.47 -1.98
C ILE A 56 -4.40 3.55 -2.93
N ALA A 57 -5.69 3.82 -2.87
CA ALA A 57 -6.38 4.74 -3.75
C ALA A 57 -7.26 5.72 -2.97
N ALA A 58 -7.44 6.92 -3.50
CA ALA A 58 -8.39 7.90 -2.98
C ALA A 58 -9.82 7.51 -3.34
N ARG A 59 -10.77 7.69 -2.41
CA ARG A 59 -12.22 7.54 -2.66
C ARG A 59 -12.89 8.84 -3.08
N ASN A 60 -12.31 9.97 -2.68
CA ASN A 60 -12.83 11.32 -2.87
C ASN A 60 -11.67 12.33 -2.92
N SER A 61 -11.98 13.62 -3.09
CA SER A 61 -10.98 14.69 -3.18
C SER A 61 -10.12 14.83 -1.92
N GLU A 62 -10.69 14.65 -0.73
CA GLU A 62 -9.93 14.62 0.53
C GLU A 62 -8.91 13.48 0.54
N GLY A 63 -9.33 12.30 0.05
CA GLY A 63 -8.46 11.13 -0.10
C GLY A 63 -7.28 11.38 -1.05
N THR A 64 -7.42 12.27 -2.04
CA THR A 64 -6.30 12.64 -2.91
C THR A 64 -5.22 13.39 -2.13
N VAL A 65 -5.62 14.34 -1.26
CA VAL A 65 -4.68 15.08 -0.40
C VAL A 65 -3.99 14.16 0.61
N GLU A 66 -4.75 13.22 1.19
CA GLU A 66 -4.20 12.19 2.06
C GLU A 66 -3.17 11.31 1.32
N LEU A 67 -3.49 10.88 0.09
CA LEU A 67 -2.63 10.03 -0.72
C LEU A 67 -1.33 10.74 -1.14
N GLU A 68 -1.39 12.04 -1.43
CA GLU A 68 -0.20 12.85 -1.68
C GLU A 68 0.72 12.91 -0.45
N THR A 69 0.13 13.12 0.74
CA THR A 69 0.86 13.13 2.02
C THR A 69 1.52 11.79 2.28
N ILE A 70 0.79 10.69 2.08
CA ILE A 70 1.30 9.32 2.21
C ILE A 70 2.47 9.12 1.24
N THR A 71 2.32 9.49 -0.02
CA THR A 71 3.34 9.31 -1.06
C THR A 71 4.64 10.05 -0.72
N GLN A 72 4.56 11.29 -0.21
CA GLN A 72 5.74 12.07 0.18
C GLN A 72 6.51 11.45 1.34
N LYS A 73 5.80 10.84 2.30
CA LYS A 73 6.38 10.21 3.50
C LYS A 73 6.77 8.75 3.29
N MET A 74 6.26 8.07 2.26
CA MET A 74 6.45 6.65 2.00
C MET A 74 7.92 6.24 1.87
N LYS A 75 8.81 7.15 1.43
CA LYS A 75 10.27 6.90 1.38
C LYS A 75 10.88 6.49 2.72
N ASN A 76 10.28 6.92 3.84
CA ASN A 76 10.75 6.58 5.19
C ASN A 76 10.34 5.16 5.61
N PHE A 77 9.51 4.48 4.82
CA PHE A 77 8.97 3.15 5.10
C PHE A 77 9.61 2.04 4.25
N ILE A 78 10.64 2.35 3.45
CA ILE A 78 11.40 1.31 2.75
C ILE A 78 11.98 0.34 3.77
N GLY A 79 11.78 -0.96 3.54
CA GLY A 79 12.18 -2.00 4.47
C GLY A 79 11.25 -2.20 5.66
N GLN A 80 10.11 -1.50 5.74
CA GLN A 80 9.03 -1.80 6.69
C GLN A 80 8.03 -2.79 6.09
N SER A 81 7.35 -3.54 6.94
CA SER A 81 6.27 -4.44 6.53
C SER A 81 5.02 -3.66 6.13
N TYR A 82 4.15 -4.28 5.31
CA TYR A 82 2.89 -3.68 4.94
C TYR A 82 1.95 -3.49 6.15
N GLU A 83 2.02 -4.38 7.15
CA GLU A 83 1.28 -4.19 8.40
C GLU A 83 1.73 -2.93 9.14
N GLU A 84 3.03 -2.68 9.26
CA GLU A 84 3.56 -1.45 9.87
C GLU A 84 3.10 -0.21 9.10
N ILE A 85 3.15 -0.25 7.76
CA ILE A 85 2.68 0.84 6.89
C ILE A 85 1.19 1.12 7.12
N LEU A 86 0.33 0.10 7.18
CA LEU A 86 -1.10 0.29 7.40
C LEU A 86 -1.45 0.87 8.79
N ASN A 87 -0.58 0.64 9.77
CA ASN A 87 -0.72 1.10 11.16
C ASN A 87 0.00 2.43 11.44
N ALA A 88 0.85 2.90 10.53
CA ALA A 88 1.68 4.08 10.73
C ALA A 88 0.89 5.38 10.68
N ASP A 89 1.36 6.37 11.43
CA ASP A 89 0.85 7.73 11.38
C ASP A 89 1.58 8.55 10.31
N PHE A 90 0.87 8.79 9.20
CA PHE A 90 1.24 9.70 8.13
C PHE A 90 0.83 11.14 8.43
#